data_AF-A0A959QEB5-F1
#
_entry.id   AF-A0A959QEB5-F1
#
_cell.length_a   1.000
_cell.length_b   1.000
_cell.length_c   1.000
_cell.angle_alpha   90.00
_cell.angle_beta   90.00
_cell.angle_gamma   90.00
#
_symmetry.space_group_name_H-M   'P 1'
#
loop_
_entity.id
_entity.type
_entity.pdbx_description
1 polymer ?
#
loop_
_entity_poly.entity_id
_entity_poly.type
_entity_poly.pdbx_seq_one_letter_code
_entity_poly.pdbx_strand_id
1 'polypeptide(L)'
;PWHFWGLADGDDLKVDSNCNTVIPEYPWQRSQSQSRQDIRDALLNAEARLREQLVFSVGRRFVTETIKFPRPNSAGHQFNYSIDGNGRWLGLRLSEGYVRALGVETYSVVSAGVTAVASDQDGDGVNETFTVTVNTAVTDPDELGVYFTSADRLDGEGVSERYRIQPVHVKIASGVATITGRRWLLVKPKNYEAVTAGNGLNPTTDGVLATTVDVYRRYCNQAGTTEDTAQALLVWETDPYPVWAESSTLSFTDSSLDPAATAVAIARGGVRSSRLGEVYLGRANYSSDNENWVAVDWGSYRQPDRVIVRYEAGADLRGTESDSKLDRLRGVWPAIVFRLACAEMKQRPMGCDDASQNLYRWQFDRSLTGGAGGEQYRVSNRDLDCPWGTAAGALYAWHQVNNLRVTRAFSM
;
A
#
# COMPACT_ATOMS: atom_id res chain seq x y z
N PRO A 1 15.66 -18.77 -6.67
CA PRO A 1 15.12 -17.78 -5.70
C PRO A 1 16.20 -16.91 -5.04
N TRP A 2 17.31 -17.52 -4.59
CA TRP A 2 18.46 -16.82 -3.99
C TRP A 2 19.06 -15.74 -4.92
N HIS A 3 19.29 -16.06 -6.19
CA HIS A 3 19.81 -15.12 -7.20
C HIS A 3 18.92 -13.88 -7.39
N PHE A 4 17.59 -14.00 -7.23
CA PHE A 4 16.67 -12.86 -7.28
C PHE A 4 16.98 -11.83 -6.19
N TRP A 5 17.41 -12.29 -5.01
CA TRP A 5 17.77 -11.45 -3.86
C TRP A 5 19.24 -11.01 -3.87
N GLY A 6 19.93 -11.18 -5.00
CA GLY A 6 21.33 -10.78 -5.14
C GLY A 6 22.31 -11.75 -4.47
N LEU A 7 21.85 -12.91 -4.02
CA LEU A 7 22.68 -13.91 -3.34
C LEU A 7 23.28 -14.88 -4.35
N ALA A 8 24.55 -15.23 -4.21
CA ALA A 8 25.22 -16.30 -4.95
C ALA A 8 26.47 -16.76 -4.18
N ASP A 9 26.88 -18.01 -4.35
CA ASP A 9 28.13 -18.55 -3.79
C ASP A 9 28.93 -19.33 -4.86
N GLY A 10 30.01 -19.98 -4.45
CA GLY A 10 30.85 -20.79 -5.34
C GLY A 10 30.40 -22.25 -5.48
N ASP A 11 29.44 -22.68 -4.66
CA ASP A 11 29.08 -24.08 -4.44
C ASP A 11 27.60 -24.30 -4.82
N ASP A 12 26.68 -24.28 -3.86
CA ASP A 12 25.27 -24.65 -4.03
C ASP A 12 24.42 -23.60 -4.78
N LEU A 13 24.84 -22.34 -4.77
CA LEU A 13 24.18 -21.19 -5.39
C LEU A 13 25.01 -20.58 -6.52
N LYS A 14 25.87 -21.39 -7.14
CA LYS A 14 26.73 -20.95 -8.24
C LYS A 14 25.94 -20.36 -9.41
N VAL A 15 26.50 -19.30 -10.00
CA VAL A 15 26.05 -18.77 -11.31
C VAL A 15 26.79 -19.57 -12.38
N ASP A 16 26.14 -20.60 -12.90
CA ASP A 16 26.71 -21.58 -13.84
C ASP A 16 26.40 -21.28 -15.31
N SER A 17 25.34 -20.54 -15.59
CA SER A 17 24.93 -20.23 -16.96
C SER A 17 25.71 -19.03 -17.54
N ASN A 18 25.92 -19.03 -18.86
CA ASN A 18 26.44 -17.86 -19.62
C ASN A 18 25.58 -16.60 -19.45
N CYS A 19 24.41 -16.73 -18.84
CA CYS A 19 23.46 -15.68 -18.52
C CYS A 19 23.59 -15.38 -17.01
N ASN A 20 24.11 -14.21 -16.61
CA ASN A 20 24.16 -13.86 -15.19
C ASN A 20 22.74 -13.74 -14.62
N THR A 21 22.36 -14.69 -13.76
CA THR A 21 21.03 -14.84 -13.13
C THR A 21 20.84 -13.98 -11.88
N VAL A 22 21.91 -13.38 -11.36
CA VAL A 22 21.85 -12.52 -10.17
C VAL A 22 21.17 -11.20 -10.53
N ILE A 23 20.11 -10.87 -9.78
CA ILE A 23 19.31 -9.67 -9.98
C ILE A 23 19.73 -8.62 -8.92
N PRO A 24 20.21 -7.43 -9.34
CA PRO A 24 20.55 -6.35 -8.43
C PRO A 24 19.30 -5.63 -7.89
N GLU A 25 19.46 -4.80 -6.85
CA GLU A 25 18.35 -3.98 -6.33
C GLU A 25 17.98 -2.86 -7.30
N TYR A 26 18.99 -2.15 -7.81
CA TYR A 26 18.83 -0.89 -8.53
C TYR A 26 19.19 -1.02 -10.02
N PRO A 27 18.54 -0.24 -10.91
CA PRO A 27 18.78 -0.31 -12.36
C PRO A 27 20.22 0.09 -12.76
N TRP A 28 20.87 0.98 -12.03
CA TRP A 28 22.21 1.47 -12.35
C TRP A 28 23.31 0.43 -12.08
N GLN A 29 23.05 -0.59 -11.26
CA GLN A 29 24.03 -1.62 -10.91
C GLN A 29 24.36 -2.56 -12.07
N ARG A 30 23.51 -2.61 -13.10
CA ARG A 30 23.73 -3.45 -14.27
C ARG A 30 23.04 -2.88 -15.51
N SER A 31 23.80 -2.75 -16.59
CA SER A 31 23.25 -2.34 -17.88
C SER A 31 22.40 -3.45 -18.50
N GLN A 32 21.29 -3.07 -19.14
CA GLN A 32 20.43 -3.92 -19.98
C GLN A 32 19.69 -5.07 -19.27
N SER A 33 19.56 -5.04 -17.93
CA SER A 33 18.79 -6.05 -17.19
C SER A 33 17.81 -5.40 -16.23
N GLN A 34 16.66 -6.05 -16.01
CA GLN A 34 15.72 -5.65 -14.97
C GLN A 34 16.31 -5.78 -13.57
N SER A 35 16.10 -4.75 -12.75
CA SER A 35 16.40 -4.75 -11.32
C SER A 35 15.17 -5.10 -10.48
N ARG A 36 15.35 -5.38 -9.18
CA ARG A 36 14.21 -5.55 -8.26
C ARG A 36 13.39 -4.26 -8.12
N GLN A 37 14.02 -3.10 -8.21
CA GLN A 37 13.30 -1.82 -8.22
C GLN A 37 12.37 -1.71 -9.44
N ASP A 38 12.85 -2.04 -10.65
CA ASP A 38 12.00 -1.99 -11.85
C ASP A 38 10.79 -2.94 -11.73
N ILE A 39 10.99 -4.11 -11.13
CA ILE A 39 9.91 -5.07 -10.86
C ILE A 39 8.91 -4.50 -9.85
N ARG A 40 9.39 -3.85 -8.79
CA ARG A 40 8.56 -3.20 -7.77
C ARG A 40 7.75 -2.05 -8.38
N ASP A 41 8.39 -1.21 -9.18
CA ASP A 41 7.74 -0.07 -9.83
C ASP A 41 6.68 -0.54 -10.83
N ALA A 42 6.93 -1.63 -11.57
CA ALA A 42 5.94 -2.24 -12.46
C ALA A 42 4.72 -2.79 -11.69
N LEU A 43 4.93 -3.39 -10.52
CA LEU A 43 3.84 -3.85 -9.64
C LEU A 43 3.01 -2.68 -9.11
N LEU A 44 3.66 -1.62 -8.63
CA LEU A 44 2.98 -0.42 -8.12
C LEU A 44 2.18 0.29 -9.23
N ASN A 45 2.73 0.38 -10.44
CA ASN A 45 2.04 0.93 -11.59
C ASN A 45 0.83 0.08 -12.00
N ALA A 46 0.96 -1.25 -11.98
CA ALA A 46 -0.15 -2.15 -12.25
C ALA A 46 -1.28 -2.00 -11.22
N GLU A 47 -0.96 -1.91 -9.93
CA GLU A 47 -1.94 -1.65 -8.87
C GLU A 47 -2.62 -0.29 -9.03
N ALA A 48 -1.87 0.76 -9.42
CA ALA A 48 -2.41 2.09 -9.67
C ALA A 48 -3.39 2.08 -10.86
N ARG A 49 -3.03 1.48 -12.00
CA ARG A 49 -3.92 1.34 -13.17
C ARG A 49 -5.17 0.51 -12.87
N LEU A 50 -5.04 -0.53 -12.05
CA LEU A 50 -6.19 -1.30 -11.57
C LEU A 50 -7.09 -0.45 -10.69
N ARG A 51 -6.52 0.31 -9.75
CA ARG A 51 -7.26 1.23 -8.89
C ARG A 51 -8.03 2.27 -9.70
N GLU A 52 -7.43 2.85 -10.73
CA GLU A 52 -8.11 3.82 -11.60
C GLU A 52 -9.39 3.23 -12.24
N GLN A 53 -9.31 1.98 -12.73
CA GLN A 53 -10.44 1.33 -13.38
C GLN A 53 -11.48 0.78 -12.39
N LEU A 54 -11.03 0.31 -11.23
CA LEU A 54 -11.86 -0.30 -10.20
C LEU A 54 -12.45 0.73 -9.21
N VAL A 55 -11.81 1.89 -9.10
CA VAL A 55 -12.04 2.91 -8.07
C VAL A 55 -11.78 2.38 -6.65
N PHE A 56 -10.94 1.35 -6.49
CA PHE A 56 -10.46 0.90 -5.18
C PHE A 56 -9.13 0.17 -5.27
N SER A 57 -8.31 0.27 -4.22
CA SER A 57 -7.08 -0.50 -4.06
C SER A 57 -7.37 -1.98 -3.77
N VAL A 58 -6.68 -2.88 -4.46
CA VAL A 58 -6.84 -4.33 -4.24
C VAL A 58 -6.11 -4.79 -2.98
N GLY A 59 -4.91 -4.24 -2.74
CA GLY A 59 -4.16 -4.42 -1.50
C GLY A 59 -4.56 -3.44 -0.41
N ARG A 60 -4.12 -3.73 0.82
CA ARG A 60 -4.22 -2.82 1.97
C ARG A 60 -3.36 -1.58 1.70
N ARG A 61 -3.95 -0.39 1.82
CA ARG A 61 -3.27 0.89 1.60
C ARG A 61 -3.71 1.90 2.64
N PHE A 62 -2.78 2.68 3.16
CA PHE A 62 -3.10 3.85 3.98
C PHE A 62 -3.12 5.09 3.10
N VAL A 63 -4.16 5.90 3.25
CA VAL A 63 -4.41 7.08 2.42
C VAL A 63 -4.71 8.26 3.33
N THR A 64 -4.08 9.39 3.01
CA THR A 64 -4.45 10.70 3.51
C THR A 64 -4.98 11.49 2.33
N GLU A 65 -6.24 11.93 2.39
CA GLU A 65 -6.92 12.62 1.30
C GLU A 65 -7.46 13.95 1.77
N THR A 66 -7.31 14.99 0.96
CA THR A 66 -7.92 16.30 1.21
C THR A 66 -9.13 16.48 0.29
N ILE A 67 -10.29 16.73 0.88
CA ILE A 67 -11.57 16.82 0.18
C ILE A 67 -12.23 18.15 0.53
N LYS A 68 -12.85 18.79 -0.47
CA LYS A 68 -13.66 19.99 -0.23
C LYS A 68 -14.85 19.64 0.68
N PHE A 69 -15.10 20.45 1.72
CA PHE A 69 -16.27 20.23 2.55
C PHE A 69 -17.54 20.44 1.71
N PRO A 70 -18.55 19.56 1.77
CA PRO A 70 -19.74 19.72 0.96
C PRO A 70 -20.45 21.03 1.32
N ARG A 71 -20.91 21.75 0.29
CA ARG A 71 -21.67 22.99 0.45
C ARG A 71 -23.07 22.80 -0.16
N PRO A 72 -24.08 23.53 0.34
CA PRO A 72 -25.39 23.55 -0.30
C PRO A 72 -25.28 23.97 -1.77
N ASN A 73 -26.10 23.37 -2.64
CA ASN A 73 -26.08 23.64 -4.09
C ASN A 73 -26.58 25.05 -4.46
N SER A 74 -27.28 25.73 -3.55
CA SER A 74 -27.84 27.06 -3.78
C SER A 74 -26.88 28.14 -3.27
N ALA A 75 -26.53 29.10 -4.14
CA ALA A 75 -25.74 30.25 -3.77
C ALA A 75 -26.39 31.01 -2.60
N GLY A 76 -25.61 31.32 -1.56
CA GLY A 76 -26.10 32.01 -0.36
C GLY A 76 -26.66 31.09 0.74
N HIS A 77 -26.76 29.78 0.53
CA HIS A 77 -27.17 28.85 1.58
C HIS A 77 -25.93 28.30 2.32
N GLN A 78 -26.02 28.29 3.65
CA GLN A 78 -25.08 27.61 4.54
C GLN A 78 -25.85 26.52 5.29
N PHE A 79 -25.19 25.40 5.61
CA PHE A 79 -25.76 24.45 6.56
C PHE A 79 -25.60 25.02 7.97
N ASN A 80 -26.72 25.19 8.68
CA ASN A 80 -26.71 25.52 10.12
C ASN A 80 -26.06 24.39 10.96
N TYR A 81 -26.19 23.14 10.50
CA TYR A 81 -25.57 21.96 11.09
C TYR A 81 -25.00 21.05 10.01
N SER A 82 -23.93 20.31 10.30
CA SER A 82 -23.30 19.35 9.38
C SER A 82 -24.13 18.07 9.26
N ILE A 83 -25.41 18.21 8.91
CA ILE A 83 -26.39 17.14 8.74
C ILE A 83 -26.95 17.15 7.32
N ASP A 84 -27.30 15.97 6.82
CA ASP A 84 -27.99 15.79 5.54
C ASP A 84 -29.51 16.03 5.68
N GLY A 85 -30.22 15.98 4.55
CA GLY A 85 -31.68 16.18 4.51
C GLY A 85 -32.49 15.13 5.29
N ASN A 86 -31.86 14.02 5.70
CA ASN A 86 -32.47 12.98 6.53
C ASN A 86 -32.09 13.13 8.02
N GLY A 87 -31.38 14.20 8.39
CA GLY A 87 -30.93 14.46 9.76
C GLY A 87 -29.74 13.61 10.21
N ARG A 88 -29.07 12.89 9.29
CA ARG A 88 -27.82 12.16 9.61
C ARG A 88 -26.64 13.10 9.46
N TRP A 89 -25.50 12.78 10.08
CA TRP A 89 -24.24 13.51 9.81
C TRP A 89 -23.97 13.61 8.31
N LEU A 90 -23.35 14.69 7.85
CA LEU A 90 -23.03 14.86 6.45
C LEU A 90 -22.08 13.75 5.98
N GLY A 91 -22.44 13.08 4.89
CA GLY A 91 -21.60 12.06 4.26
C GLY A 91 -20.53 12.69 3.39
N LEU A 92 -19.31 12.16 3.48
CA LEU A 92 -18.19 12.46 2.60
C LEU A 92 -17.86 11.20 1.79
N ARG A 93 -17.65 11.37 0.49
CA ARG A 93 -17.21 10.30 -0.39
C ARG A 93 -15.70 10.42 -0.61
N LEU A 94 -14.96 9.38 -0.25
CA LEU A 94 -13.52 9.28 -0.43
C LEU A 94 -13.19 8.80 -1.85
N SER A 95 -11.94 9.01 -2.29
CA SER A 95 -11.45 8.53 -3.59
C SER A 95 -11.37 7.00 -3.69
N GLU A 96 -11.28 6.32 -2.55
CA GLU A 96 -11.25 4.86 -2.47
C GLU A 96 -12.65 4.31 -2.23
N GLY A 97 -13.11 3.46 -3.15
CA GLY A 97 -14.39 2.78 -3.04
C GLY A 97 -14.41 1.69 -1.96
N TYR A 98 -13.26 1.22 -1.47
CA TYR A 98 -13.19 0.30 -0.33
C TYR A 98 -12.41 0.90 0.83
N VAL A 99 -13.14 1.24 1.90
CA VAL A 99 -12.58 1.81 3.13
C VAL A 99 -12.84 0.85 4.28
N ARG A 100 -11.78 0.45 4.98
CA ARG A 100 -11.81 -0.51 6.09
C ARG A 100 -12.00 0.20 7.43
N ALA A 101 -11.23 1.26 7.66
CA ALA A 101 -11.26 2.03 8.89
C ALA A 101 -10.75 3.46 8.68
N LEU A 102 -11.20 4.39 9.52
CA LEU A 102 -10.64 5.74 9.60
C LEU A 102 -9.55 5.79 10.68
N GLY A 103 -8.42 6.41 10.37
CA GLY A 103 -7.27 6.50 11.25
C GLY A 103 -5.97 6.69 10.50
N VAL A 104 -4.90 6.94 11.25
CA VAL A 104 -3.55 7.12 10.71
C VAL A 104 -2.82 5.78 10.70
N GLU A 105 -1.94 5.58 9.71
CA GLU A 105 -1.00 4.46 9.76
C GLU A 105 -0.09 4.59 10.97
N THR A 106 0.06 3.54 11.77
CA THR A 106 0.92 3.55 12.95
C THR A 106 1.72 2.26 13.06
N TYR A 107 2.98 2.42 13.44
CA TYR A 107 3.91 1.36 13.76
C TYR A 107 4.18 1.37 15.27
N SER A 108 3.90 0.26 15.95
CA SER A 108 4.30 0.07 17.35
C SER A 108 5.16 -1.17 17.48
N VAL A 109 6.28 -1.06 18.19
CA VAL A 109 7.18 -2.21 18.44
C VAL A 109 6.41 -3.27 19.24
N VAL A 110 6.42 -4.50 18.75
CA VAL A 110 5.97 -5.68 19.52
C VAL A 110 7.18 -6.33 20.20
N SER A 111 8.26 -6.51 19.45
CA SER A 111 9.54 -6.98 19.98
C SER A 111 10.66 -6.52 19.05
N ALA A 112 11.79 -6.09 19.61
CA ALA A 112 12.95 -5.62 18.85
C ALA A 112 14.13 -6.59 19.01
N GLY A 113 14.96 -6.71 17.98
CA GLY A 113 16.19 -7.51 18.01
C GLY A 113 15.96 -9.01 18.22
N VAL A 114 14.86 -9.56 17.71
CA VAL A 114 14.50 -10.97 17.89
C VAL A 114 15.34 -11.83 16.95
N THR A 115 15.93 -12.90 17.48
CA THR A 115 16.72 -13.85 16.68
C THR A 115 15.85 -14.54 15.62
N ALA A 116 16.28 -14.44 14.37
CA ALA A 116 15.72 -15.20 13.26
C ALA A 116 16.43 -16.56 13.18
N VAL A 117 15.77 -17.61 13.70
CA VAL A 117 16.34 -18.96 13.76
C VAL A 117 16.26 -19.60 12.38
N ALA A 118 17.42 -19.85 11.77
CA ALA A 118 17.51 -20.55 10.49
C ALA A 118 17.26 -22.05 10.66
N SER A 119 16.65 -22.67 9.65
CA SER A 119 16.43 -24.12 9.58
C SER A 119 16.44 -24.61 8.14
N ASP A 120 17.07 -25.76 7.96
CA ASP A 120 17.00 -26.64 6.80
C ASP A 120 15.76 -27.56 6.97
N GLN A 121 14.84 -27.53 6.00
CA GLN A 121 13.59 -28.29 6.08
C GLN A 121 13.62 -29.59 5.28
N ASP A 122 14.54 -29.75 4.33
CA ASP A 122 14.63 -30.92 3.46
C ASP A 122 15.91 -31.73 3.64
N GLY A 123 16.84 -31.25 4.46
CA GLY A 123 18.05 -31.95 4.88
C GLY A 123 19.16 -31.90 3.83
N ASP A 124 19.09 -30.97 2.88
CA ASP A 124 20.10 -30.83 1.82
C ASP A 124 21.38 -30.08 2.26
N GLY A 125 21.39 -29.57 3.49
CA GLY A 125 22.52 -28.85 4.09
C GLY A 125 22.43 -27.33 3.93
N VAL A 126 21.46 -26.82 3.18
CA VAL A 126 21.17 -25.39 3.05
C VAL A 126 20.04 -25.05 4.02
N ASN A 127 20.09 -23.85 4.63
CA ASN A 127 18.97 -23.40 5.46
C ASN A 127 18.12 -22.41 4.66
N GLU A 128 16.91 -22.79 4.26
CA GLU A 128 16.02 -22.01 3.40
C GLU A 128 15.01 -21.21 4.21
N THR A 129 14.82 -21.55 5.47
CA THR A 129 13.71 -21.07 6.29
C THR A 129 14.23 -20.34 7.51
N PHE A 130 13.56 -19.26 7.91
CA PHE A 130 13.77 -18.63 9.20
C PHE A 130 12.47 -18.63 10.01
N THR A 131 12.60 -18.76 11.32
CA THR A 131 11.49 -18.67 12.27
C THR A 131 11.78 -17.65 13.36
N VAL A 132 10.77 -16.84 13.69
CA VAL A 132 10.78 -15.84 14.74
C VAL A 132 9.58 -16.11 15.64
N THR A 133 9.79 -16.13 16.95
CA THR A 133 8.72 -16.35 17.94
C THR A 133 8.71 -15.19 18.92
N VAL A 134 7.55 -14.55 19.10
CA VAL A 134 7.38 -13.41 20.00
C VAL A 134 6.09 -13.51 20.80
N ASN A 135 6.12 -13.07 22.06
CA ASN A 135 4.89 -12.86 22.82
C ASN A 135 4.19 -11.60 22.30
N THR A 136 2.87 -11.63 22.17
CA THR A 136 2.09 -10.51 21.64
C THR A 136 0.67 -10.48 22.21
N ALA A 137 0.15 -9.27 22.39
CA ALA A 137 -1.27 -9.04 22.66
C ALA A 137 -2.08 -8.79 21.38
N VAL A 138 -1.42 -8.67 20.22
CA VAL A 138 -2.07 -8.51 18.92
C VAL A 138 -2.79 -9.80 18.56
N THR A 139 -4.05 -9.68 18.13
CA THR A 139 -4.90 -10.81 17.77
C THR A 139 -5.01 -11.02 16.26
N ASP A 140 -4.82 -9.96 15.46
CA ASP A 140 -4.85 -10.04 14.00
C ASP A 140 -3.43 -10.27 13.44
N PRO A 141 -3.17 -11.43 12.78
CA PRO A 141 -1.87 -11.70 12.17
C PRO A 141 -1.49 -10.71 11.05
N ASP A 142 -2.44 -10.06 10.38
CA ASP A 142 -2.15 -9.10 9.30
C ASP A 142 -1.63 -7.74 9.80
N GLU A 143 -1.85 -7.46 11.09
CA GLU A 143 -1.24 -6.30 11.73
C GLU A 143 0.22 -6.56 12.11
N LEU A 144 0.69 -7.81 12.16
CA LEU A 144 2.09 -8.11 12.46
C LEU A 144 2.95 -8.06 11.20
N GLY A 145 4.09 -7.38 11.31
CA GLY A 145 5.11 -7.35 10.27
C GLY A 145 6.50 -7.54 10.86
N VAL A 146 7.35 -8.20 10.07
CA VAL A 146 8.77 -8.37 10.37
C VAL A 146 9.54 -7.32 9.56
N TYR A 147 10.46 -6.63 10.21
CA TYR A 147 11.24 -5.55 9.63
C TYR A 147 12.72 -5.74 9.94
N PHE A 148 13.59 -5.26 9.06
CA PHE A 148 15.01 -5.18 9.38
C PHE A 148 15.24 -4.27 10.58
N THR A 149 16.22 -4.61 11.43
CA THR A 149 16.65 -3.76 12.54
C THR A 149 17.24 -2.45 12.02
N SER A 150 17.26 -1.39 12.82
CA SER A 150 17.83 -0.10 12.39
C SER A 150 19.29 -0.21 11.91
N ALA A 151 20.09 -1.10 12.50
CA ALA A 151 21.48 -1.35 12.12
C ALA A 151 21.66 -2.02 10.74
N ASP A 152 20.61 -2.63 10.19
CA ASP A 152 20.65 -3.32 8.89
C ASP A 152 19.98 -2.51 7.75
N ARG A 153 19.28 -1.41 8.09
CA ARG A 153 18.66 -0.47 7.15
C ARG A 153 19.70 0.45 6.51
N LEU A 154 19.32 1.08 5.40
CA LEU A 154 20.14 2.12 4.77
C LEU A 154 20.21 3.32 5.73
N ASP A 155 21.41 3.83 6.00
CA ASP A 155 21.69 5.01 6.84
C ASP A 155 20.98 5.07 8.20
N GLY A 156 20.62 3.92 8.77
CA GLY A 156 19.89 3.87 10.05
C GLY A 156 18.46 4.45 9.99
N GLU A 157 17.85 4.50 8.80
CA GLU A 157 16.51 5.06 8.59
C GLU A 157 15.43 4.47 9.53
N GLY A 158 14.39 5.27 9.76
CA GLY A 158 13.21 4.87 10.54
C GLY A 158 12.46 3.67 9.94
N VAL A 159 11.61 3.03 10.74
CA VAL A 159 10.80 1.90 10.26
C VAL A 159 9.81 2.37 9.20
N SER A 160 9.71 1.63 8.12
CA SER A 160 8.75 1.88 7.03
C SER A 160 8.50 0.60 6.25
N GLU A 161 7.49 0.62 5.38
CA GLU A 161 7.17 -0.52 4.52
C GLU A 161 8.34 -0.93 3.59
N ARG A 162 9.27 -0.01 3.28
CA ARG A 162 10.49 -0.30 2.51
C ARG A 162 11.34 -1.39 3.16
N TYR A 163 11.34 -1.44 4.50
CA TYR A 163 12.16 -2.36 5.29
C TYR A 163 11.41 -3.59 5.79
N ARG A 164 10.18 -3.80 5.30
CA ARG A 164 9.38 -4.97 5.64
C ARG A 164 9.92 -6.21 4.94
N ILE A 165 10.14 -7.27 5.71
CA ILE A 165 10.49 -8.59 5.20
C ILE A 165 9.19 -9.30 4.81
N GLN A 166 9.03 -9.58 3.52
CA GLN A 166 7.83 -10.22 2.97
C GLN A 166 8.15 -11.04 1.71
N PRO A 167 7.38 -12.13 1.43
CA PRO A 167 6.25 -12.64 2.22
C PRO A 167 6.67 -13.48 3.43
N VAL A 168 5.88 -13.43 4.50
CA VAL A 168 6.03 -14.28 5.69
C VAL A 168 4.68 -14.88 6.06
N HIS A 169 4.70 -16.03 6.74
CA HIS A 169 3.53 -16.65 7.34
C HIS A 169 3.50 -16.32 8.83
N VAL A 170 2.39 -15.76 9.30
CA VAL A 170 2.19 -15.40 10.72
C VAL A 170 1.09 -16.29 11.29
N LYS A 171 1.41 -17.01 12.37
CA LYS A 171 0.45 -17.78 13.15
C LYS A 171 0.45 -17.27 14.59
N ILE A 172 -0.73 -16.97 15.13
CA ILE A 172 -0.88 -16.55 16.52
C ILE A 172 -1.64 -17.64 17.28
N ALA A 173 -1.10 -18.09 18.40
CA ALA A 173 -1.74 -19.03 19.30
C ALA A 173 -1.36 -18.71 20.76
N SER A 174 -2.37 -18.64 21.64
CA SER A 174 -2.16 -18.45 23.09
C SER A 174 -1.24 -17.27 23.47
N GLY A 175 -1.37 -16.12 22.77
CA GLY A 175 -0.56 -14.93 23.03
C GLY A 175 0.87 -14.99 22.47
N VAL A 176 1.18 -15.98 21.64
CA VAL A 176 2.48 -16.13 20.98
C VAL A 176 2.29 -16.08 19.46
N ALA A 177 3.04 -15.21 18.79
CA ALA A 177 3.14 -15.17 17.34
C ALA A 177 4.38 -15.96 16.88
N THR A 178 4.16 -16.95 16.03
CA THR A 178 5.20 -17.67 15.29
C THR A 178 5.18 -17.17 13.85
N ILE A 179 6.30 -16.59 13.42
CA ILE A 179 6.46 -16.01 12.09
C ILE A 179 7.51 -16.80 11.33
N THR A 180 7.14 -17.34 10.19
CA THR A 180 8.01 -18.16 9.35
C THR A 180 8.16 -17.52 7.98
N GLY A 181 9.39 -17.38 7.51
CA GLY A 181 9.71 -16.84 6.19
C GLY A 181 10.88 -17.58 5.56
N ARG A 182 11.25 -17.15 4.35
CA ARG A 182 12.39 -17.73 3.64
C ARG A 182 13.66 -16.96 3.93
N ARG A 183 14.76 -17.65 4.20
CA ARG A 183 16.04 -17.08 4.65
C ARG A 183 16.64 -16.13 3.61
N TRP A 184 16.44 -16.38 2.32
CA TRP A 184 16.86 -15.47 1.25
C TRP A 184 16.18 -14.09 1.30
N LEU A 185 15.12 -13.90 2.09
CA LEU A 185 14.50 -12.58 2.32
C LEU A 185 15.28 -11.74 3.34
N LEU A 186 16.26 -12.32 4.06
CA LEU A 186 17.01 -11.66 5.12
C LEU A 186 18.26 -10.92 4.63
N VAL A 187 18.40 -10.67 3.34
CA VAL A 187 19.51 -9.86 2.81
C VAL A 187 19.40 -8.44 3.35
N LYS A 188 20.43 -7.98 4.05
CA LYS A 188 20.41 -6.67 4.70
C LYS A 188 20.30 -5.54 3.65
N PRO A 189 19.33 -4.61 3.81
CA PRO A 189 19.16 -3.50 2.88
C PRO A 189 20.43 -2.66 2.63
N LYS A 190 21.25 -2.44 3.66
CA LYS A 190 22.53 -1.72 3.50
C LYS A 190 23.54 -2.39 2.56
N ASN A 191 23.38 -3.68 2.28
CA ASN A 191 24.24 -4.43 1.37
C ASN A 191 23.70 -4.44 -0.07
N TYR A 192 22.52 -3.87 -0.34
CA TYR A 192 21.89 -3.94 -1.67
C TYR A 192 22.74 -3.29 -2.75
N GLU A 193 23.45 -2.20 -2.43
CA GLU A 193 24.34 -1.49 -3.36
C GLU A 193 25.62 -2.26 -3.68
N ALA A 194 26.02 -3.21 -2.83
CA ALA A 194 27.24 -3.99 -2.99
C ALA A 194 27.11 -5.11 -4.04
N VAL A 195 25.89 -5.42 -4.49
CA VAL A 195 25.66 -6.42 -5.56
C VAL A 195 26.15 -5.84 -6.89
N THR A 196 27.12 -6.49 -7.51
CA THR A 196 27.67 -6.08 -8.82
C THR A 196 27.47 -7.15 -9.88
N ALA A 197 27.59 -6.78 -11.15
CA ALA A 197 27.44 -7.71 -12.27
C ALA A 197 28.57 -8.77 -12.25
N GLY A 198 28.28 -9.94 -11.69
CA GLY A 198 29.16 -11.12 -11.70
C GLY A 198 29.48 -11.70 -10.32
N ASN A 199 29.33 -10.91 -9.26
CA ASN A 199 29.57 -11.33 -7.87
C ASN A 199 28.31 -11.06 -7.04
N GLY A 200 27.53 -12.11 -6.79
CA GLY A 200 26.46 -12.05 -5.79
C GLY A 200 27.02 -11.99 -4.37
N LEU A 201 26.15 -11.70 -3.40
CA LEU A 201 26.49 -11.74 -1.99
C LEU A 201 26.46 -13.20 -1.51
N ASN A 202 27.55 -13.66 -0.90
CA ASN A 202 27.60 -15.03 -0.38
C ASN A 202 26.79 -15.15 0.93
N PRO A 203 25.71 -15.94 0.98
CA PRO A 203 24.86 -16.05 2.17
C PRO A 203 25.53 -16.73 3.37
N THR A 204 26.68 -17.39 3.19
CA THR A 204 27.49 -17.95 4.28
C THR A 204 28.44 -16.93 4.91
N THR A 205 28.63 -15.76 4.28
CA THR A 205 29.48 -14.70 4.82
C THR A 205 28.77 -13.93 5.93
N ASP A 206 29.45 -13.80 7.07
CA ASP A 206 28.95 -13.03 8.21
C ASP A 206 28.61 -11.60 7.81
N GLY A 207 27.45 -11.14 8.23
CA GLY A 207 26.97 -9.79 7.95
C GLY A 207 26.29 -9.61 6.59
N VAL A 208 26.15 -10.65 5.76
CA VAL A 208 25.31 -10.59 4.54
C VAL A 208 23.83 -10.68 4.88
N LEU A 209 23.45 -11.68 5.67
CA LEU A 209 22.08 -11.93 6.11
C LEU A 209 21.85 -11.38 7.53
N ALA A 210 20.65 -10.89 7.78
CA ALA A 210 20.20 -10.50 9.11
C ALA A 210 20.01 -11.73 10.00
N THR A 211 20.61 -11.71 11.19
CA THR A 211 20.43 -12.74 12.23
C THR A 211 19.39 -12.34 13.27
N THR A 212 19.09 -11.04 13.36
CA THR A 212 18.03 -10.47 14.19
C THR A 212 17.11 -9.59 13.35
N VAL A 213 15.84 -9.51 13.77
CA VAL A 213 14.79 -8.72 13.12
C VAL A 213 13.93 -8.04 14.17
N ASP A 214 13.23 -6.99 13.78
CA ASP A 214 12.23 -6.34 14.62
C ASP A 214 10.83 -6.79 14.19
N VAL A 215 9.95 -7.02 15.16
CA VAL A 215 8.53 -7.28 14.93
C VAL A 215 7.75 -6.04 15.35
N TYR A 216 7.03 -5.45 14.39
CA TYR A 216 6.15 -4.31 14.61
C TYR A 216 4.70 -4.69 14.34
N ARG A 217 3.79 -4.02 15.05
CA ARG A 217 2.38 -3.93 14.68
C ARG A 217 2.21 -2.75 13.74
N ARG A 218 1.69 -2.98 12.53
CA ARG A 218 1.29 -1.98 11.53
C ARG A 218 -0.24 -1.97 11.44
N TYR A 219 -0.86 -0.92 11.95
CA TYR A 219 -2.32 -0.84 12.09
C TYR A 219 -2.86 0.56 11.80
N CYS A 220 -4.18 0.62 11.57
CA CYS A 220 -4.92 1.86 11.48
C CYS A 220 -5.23 2.38 12.89
N ASN A 221 -4.49 3.38 13.36
CA ASN A 221 -4.74 3.99 14.66
C ASN A 221 -5.98 4.89 14.59
N GLN A 222 -7.09 4.37 15.10
CA GLN A 222 -8.37 5.08 15.18
C GLN A 222 -8.48 5.96 16.42
N ALA A 223 -7.53 5.84 17.36
CA ALA A 223 -7.59 6.47 18.66
C ALA A 223 -6.87 7.82 18.73
N GLY A 224 -6.15 8.25 17.69
CA GLY A 224 -5.35 9.47 17.70
C GLY A 224 -6.12 10.74 18.10
N THR A 225 -5.43 11.61 18.83
CA THR A 225 -5.96 12.79 19.54
C THR A 225 -5.21 14.09 19.22
N THR A 226 -4.24 14.04 18.31
CA THR A 226 -3.46 15.20 17.85
C THR A 226 -3.73 15.49 16.38
N GLU A 227 -3.32 16.66 15.88
CA GLU A 227 -3.46 16.99 14.45
C GLU A 227 -2.80 15.94 13.54
N ASP A 228 -1.65 15.39 13.94
CA ASP A 228 -0.93 14.37 13.17
C ASP A 228 -1.56 12.98 13.22
N THR A 229 -2.26 12.66 14.32
CA THR A 229 -2.71 11.29 14.60
C THR A 229 -4.22 11.09 14.48
N ALA A 230 -4.99 12.18 14.43
CA ALA A 230 -6.44 12.12 14.33
C ALA A 230 -6.91 11.48 13.02
N GLN A 231 -8.11 10.91 13.06
CA GLN A 231 -8.78 10.30 11.91
C GLN A 231 -9.07 11.32 10.80
N ALA A 232 -9.41 12.55 11.18
CA ALA A 232 -9.65 13.63 10.25
C ALA A 232 -9.30 14.98 10.85
N LEU A 233 -9.06 15.95 9.97
CA LEU A 233 -8.89 17.36 10.28
C LEU A 233 -9.87 18.18 9.46
N LEU A 234 -10.45 19.19 10.08
CA LEU A 234 -11.30 20.17 9.44
C LEU A 234 -10.49 21.44 9.30
N VAL A 235 -10.50 22.03 8.12
CA VAL A 235 -9.59 23.12 7.77
C VAL A 235 -10.40 24.32 7.28
N TRP A 236 -10.13 25.46 7.87
CA TRP A 236 -10.62 26.77 7.46
C TRP A 236 -9.45 27.60 6.94
N GLU A 237 -9.64 28.22 5.79
CA GLU A 237 -8.73 29.27 5.29
C GLU A 237 -8.98 30.52 6.13
N THR A 238 -7.92 31.10 6.71
CA THR A 238 -8.07 32.33 7.49
C THR A 238 -8.50 33.47 6.58
N ASP A 239 -9.34 34.37 7.10
CA ASP A 239 -9.75 35.55 6.34
C ASP A 239 -8.51 36.43 6.09
N PRO A 240 -8.29 36.93 4.87
CA PRO A 240 -7.11 37.71 4.56
C PRO A 240 -7.15 39.05 5.30
N TYR A 241 -6.00 39.46 5.83
CA TYR A 241 -5.76 40.82 6.27
C TYR A 241 -6.03 41.80 5.11
N PRO A 242 -6.68 42.96 5.34
CA PRO A 242 -6.99 43.56 6.64
C PRO A 242 -8.39 43.26 7.20
N VAL A 243 -8.53 43.40 8.52
CA VAL A 243 -9.72 43.20 9.39
C VAL A 243 -11.08 43.64 8.79
N TRP A 244 -11.13 44.60 7.87
CA TRP A 244 -12.39 45.01 7.22
C TRP A 244 -12.94 44.00 6.20
N ALA A 245 -12.17 42.97 5.85
CA ALA A 245 -12.62 41.82 5.08
C ALA A 245 -13.22 40.70 5.95
N GLU A 246 -13.18 40.82 7.28
CA GLU A 246 -13.77 39.86 8.21
C GLU A 246 -15.30 40.04 8.29
N SER A 247 -16.04 38.92 8.30
CA SER A 247 -17.42 38.94 8.80
C SER A 247 -17.37 39.25 10.30
N SER A 248 -17.98 40.37 10.71
CA SER A 248 -17.76 41.17 11.92
C SER A 248 -18.02 40.53 13.30
N THR A 249 -17.74 39.24 13.48
CA THR A 249 -18.06 38.50 14.71
C THR A 249 -17.01 37.46 15.10
N LEU A 250 -15.90 37.33 14.37
CA LEU A 250 -14.76 36.51 14.76
C LEU A 250 -13.61 37.41 15.23
N SER A 251 -13.49 37.64 16.54
CA SER A 251 -12.33 38.36 17.08
C SER A 251 -11.10 37.46 17.05
N PHE A 252 -10.32 37.51 15.97
CA PHE A 252 -8.95 37.00 15.98
C PHE A 252 -8.06 38.06 16.63
N THR A 253 -7.93 38.03 17.96
CA THR A 253 -7.12 38.98 18.73
C THR A 253 -5.61 38.73 18.62
N ASP A 254 -5.14 38.14 17.52
CA ASP A 254 -3.72 37.92 17.30
C ASP A 254 -3.27 38.55 15.99
N SER A 255 -2.69 39.75 16.11
CA SER A 255 -2.06 40.48 15.01
C SER A 255 -0.77 39.83 14.48
N SER A 256 -0.49 38.57 14.86
CA SER A 256 0.66 37.79 14.40
C SER A 256 0.33 36.67 13.41
N LEU A 257 -0.94 36.45 13.06
CA LEU A 257 -1.33 35.38 12.12
C LEU A 257 -1.16 35.82 10.66
N ASP A 258 -0.39 35.03 9.91
CA ASP A 258 -0.23 35.14 8.46
C ASP A 258 -1.61 35.09 7.77
N PRO A 259 -1.97 36.04 6.88
CA PRO A 259 -3.22 36.00 6.11
C PRO A 259 -3.35 34.77 5.19
N ALA A 260 -2.27 34.00 4.98
CA ALA A 260 -2.28 32.71 4.30
C ALA A 260 -2.35 31.50 5.26
N ALA A 261 -2.50 31.73 6.58
CA ALA A 261 -2.60 30.65 7.55
C ALA A 261 -3.90 29.84 7.39
N THR A 262 -3.93 28.67 8.03
CA THR A 262 -5.12 27.83 8.08
C THR A 262 -5.42 27.46 9.51
N ALA A 263 -6.68 27.60 9.92
CA ALA A 263 -7.14 27.09 11.19
C ALA A 263 -7.56 25.63 11.04
N VAL A 264 -7.19 24.79 12.01
CA VAL A 264 -7.45 23.35 11.99
C VAL A 264 -8.21 22.93 13.25
N ALA A 265 -9.18 22.04 13.09
CA ALA A 265 -9.80 21.33 14.21
C ALA A 265 -9.72 19.82 13.99
N ILE A 266 -9.49 19.08 15.07
CA ILE A 266 -9.51 17.62 15.06
C ILE A 266 -10.96 17.15 14.85
N ALA A 267 -11.11 16.08 14.07
CA ALA A 267 -12.39 15.42 13.86
C ALA A 267 -12.26 13.90 13.99
N ARG A 268 -13.38 13.29 14.38
CA ARG A 268 -13.56 11.85 14.44
C ARG A 268 -14.63 11.45 13.45
N GLY A 269 -14.58 10.22 12.96
CA GLY A 269 -15.53 9.76 11.97
C GLY A 269 -15.86 8.29 12.09
N GLY A 270 -16.85 7.89 11.30
CA GLY A 270 -17.16 6.49 11.08
C GLY A 270 -17.32 6.19 9.59
N VAL A 271 -17.18 4.92 9.25
CA VAL A 271 -17.47 4.41 7.91
C VAL A 271 -18.97 4.20 7.79
N ARG A 272 -19.61 4.88 6.83
CA ARG A 272 -21.03 4.71 6.52
C ARG A 272 -21.25 3.54 5.58
N SER A 273 -20.44 3.45 4.52
CA SER A 273 -20.47 2.37 3.55
C SER A 273 -19.05 2.05 3.13
N SER A 274 -18.56 0.89 3.58
CA SER A 274 -17.20 0.43 3.27
C SER A 274 -17.01 0.25 1.77
N ARG A 275 -18.01 -0.27 1.04
CA ARG A 275 -17.97 -0.59 -0.40
C ARG A 275 -18.18 0.61 -1.34
N LEU A 276 -18.56 1.77 -0.81
CA LEU A 276 -18.72 3.01 -1.58
C LEU A 276 -17.73 4.10 -1.18
N GLY A 277 -16.86 3.83 -0.19
CA GLY A 277 -15.96 4.84 0.36
C GLY A 277 -16.69 5.98 1.05
N GLU A 278 -17.89 5.73 1.59
CA GLU A 278 -18.66 6.77 2.26
C GLU A 278 -18.36 6.78 3.74
N VAL A 279 -17.99 7.96 4.24
CA VAL A 279 -17.67 8.20 5.65
C VAL A 279 -18.48 9.38 6.16
N TYR A 280 -18.56 9.53 7.47
CA TYR A 280 -19.12 10.72 8.11
C TYR A 280 -18.16 11.18 9.20
N LEU A 281 -18.14 12.49 9.43
CA LEU A 281 -17.33 13.10 10.47
C LEU A 281 -18.22 13.75 11.51
N GLY A 282 -17.94 13.45 12.77
CA GLY A 282 -18.48 14.11 13.94
C GLY A 282 -17.62 15.31 14.34
N ARG A 283 -18.28 16.31 14.92
CA ARG A 283 -17.66 17.51 15.49
C ARG A 283 -17.16 17.19 16.90
N ALA A 284 -15.86 17.05 17.13
CA ALA A 284 -15.37 16.78 18.48
C ALA A 284 -13.90 17.17 18.67
N ASN A 285 -13.59 17.85 19.78
CA ASN A 285 -12.21 18.04 20.25
C ASN A 285 -11.94 17.05 21.38
N TYR A 286 -10.71 16.54 21.43
CA TYR A 286 -10.25 15.75 22.58
C TYR A 286 -9.74 16.70 23.67
N SER A 287 -10.33 16.65 24.85
CA SER A 287 -9.82 17.34 26.03
C SER A 287 -8.79 16.44 26.70
N SER A 288 -7.51 16.83 26.67
CA SER A 288 -6.45 16.13 27.40
C SER A 288 -6.66 16.20 28.91
N ASP A 289 -7.20 17.31 29.42
CA ASP A 289 -7.37 17.56 30.85
C ASP A 289 -8.44 16.65 31.47
N ASN A 290 -9.49 16.32 30.70
CA ASN A 290 -10.60 15.49 31.13
C ASN A 290 -10.60 14.09 30.48
N GLU A 291 -9.57 13.78 29.68
CA GLU A 291 -9.40 12.57 28.89
C GLU A 291 -10.64 12.15 28.07
N ASN A 292 -11.46 13.12 27.63
CA ASN A 292 -12.73 12.87 26.99
C ASN A 292 -12.93 13.63 25.67
N TRP A 293 -13.83 13.11 24.83
CA TRP A 293 -14.27 13.80 23.62
C TRP A 293 -15.39 14.78 23.97
N VAL A 294 -15.19 16.04 23.62
CA VAL A 294 -16.16 17.10 23.83
C VAL A 294 -16.69 17.54 22.46
N ALA A 295 -18.01 17.50 22.29
CA ALA A 295 -18.66 18.03 21.10
C ALA A 295 -18.38 19.54 21.01
N VAL A 296 -17.93 20.00 19.85
CA VAL A 296 -17.67 21.42 19.61
C VAL A 296 -18.82 22.00 18.80
N ASP A 297 -19.38 23.11 19.27
CA ASP A 297 -20.31 23.90 18.48
C ASP A 297 -19.53 24.77 17.50
N TRP A 298 -19.77 24.59 16.20
CA TRP A 298 -19.27 25.46 15.13
C TRP A 298 -20.33 26.48 14.69
N GLY A 299 -21.48 26.50 15.37
CA GLY A 299 -22.73 27.14 14.94
C GLY A 299 -22.69 28.65 14.80
N SER A 300 -21.60 29.32 15.15
CA SER A 300 -21.62 30.78 15.14
C SER A 300 -21.17 31.40 13.81
N TYR A 301 -20.17 30.89 13.05
CA TYR A 301 -19.55 31.77 12.02
C TYR A 301 -19.11 31.22 10.64
N ARG A 302 -18.72 29.94 10.43
CA ARG A 302 -18.34 29.46 9.07
C ARG A 302 -18.15 27.94 9.01
N GLN A 303 -18.54 27.30 7.90
CA GLN A 303 -18.21 25.90 7.63
C GLN A 303 -16.75 25.71 7.23
N PRO A 304 -16.15 24.52 7.47
CA PRO A 304 -14.82 24.22 6.95
C PRO A 304 -14.77 24.40 5.43
N ASP A 305 -13.61 24.80 4.91
CA ASP A 305 -13.39 24.86 3.46
C ASP A 305 -13.04 23.48 2.90
N ARG A 306 -12.24 22.73 3.66
CA ARG A 306 -11.79 21.38 3.31
C ARG A 306 -11.62 20.51 4.53
N VAL A 307 -11.47 19.23 4.28
CA VAL A 307 -11.28 18.17 5.25
C VAL A 307 -10.11 17.31 4.82
N ILE A 308 -9.23 16.99 5.75
CA ILE A 308 -8.20 15.98 5.57
C ILE A 308 -8.70 14.71 6.26
N VAL A 309 -8.85 13.61 5.53
CA VAL A 309 -9.29 12.32 6.07
C VAL A 309 -8.15 11.32 5.93
N ARG A 310 -7.84 10.61 7.02
CA ARG A 310 -6.85 9.54 7.08
C ARG A 310 -7.55 8.22 7.25
N TYR A 311 -7.22 7.23 6.43
CA TYR A 311 -7.93 5.96 6.44
C TYR A 311 -7.13 4.79 5.87
N GLU A 312 -7.52 3.60 6.30
CA GLU A 312 -7.11 2.34 5.70
C GLU A 312 -8.10 1.96 4.58
N ALA A 313 -7.58 1.89 3.37
CA ALA A 313 -8.27 1.45 2.17
C ALA A 313 -7.85 0.03 1.77
N GLY A 314 -8.65 -0.55 0.89
CA GLY A 314 -8.34 -1.82 0.25
C GLY A 314 -9.47 -2.82 0.41
N ALA A 315 -9.74 -3.59 -0.64
CA ALA A 315 -10.69 -4.70 -0.53
C ALA A 315 -10.23 -5.65 0.59
N ASP A 316 -11.11 -5.95 1.55
CA ASP A 316 -10.83 -6.99 2.53
C ASP A 316 -10.92 -8.35 1.84
N LEU A 317 -9.76 -8.89 1.46
CA LEU A 317 -9.64 -10.20 0.82
C LEU A 317 -9.76 -11.36 1.82
N ARG A 318 -9.94 -11.09 3.12
CA ARG A 318 -10.08 -12.11 4.17
C ARG A 318 -11.40 -12.00 4.94
N GLY A 319 -12.06 -10.86 4.88
CA GLY A 319 -13.28 -10.52 5.60
C GLY A 319 -14.31 -11.63 5.59
N THR A 320 -14.87 -11.84 6.78
CA THR A 320 -16.00 -12.72 7.11
C THR A 320 -17.33 -12.27 6.52
N GLU A 321 -17.35 -11.27 5.63
CA GLU A 321 -18.45 -11.11 4.69
C GLU A 321 -18.40 -12.32 3.74
N SER A 322 -19.09 -13.40 4.14
CA SER A 322 -19.32 -14.61 3.35
C SER A 322 -20.21 -14.28 2.15
N ASP A 323 -19.74 -13.39 1.28
CA ASP A 323 -20.32 -13.15 -0.01
C ASP A 323 -19.52 -14.04 -0.96
N SER A 324 -20.05 -15.23 -1.22
CA SER A 324 -19.45 -16.36 -1.98
C SER A 324 -18.82 -16.02 -3.35
N LYS A 325 -18.91 -14.76 -3.78
CA LYS A 325 -18.34 -14.20 -5.01
C LYS A 325 -17.00 -13.50 -4.79
N LEU A 326 -16.72 -12.89 -3.63
CA LEU A 326 -15.39 -12.33 -3.29
C LEU A 326 -14.42 -13.42 -2.82
N ASP A 327 -14.93 -14.51 -2.23
CA ASP A 327 -14.13 -15.69 -1.87
C ASP A 327 -13.50 -16.39 -3.08
N ARG A 328 -14.18 -16.38 -4.24
CA ARG A 328 -13.59 -16.87 -5.51
C ARG A 328 -12.46 -15.99 -6.04
N LEU A 329 -12.29 -14.77 -5.51
CA LEU A 329 -11.36 -13.74 -6.00
C LEU A 329 -10.11 -13.60 -5.12
N ARG A 330 -10.10 -14.19 -3.92
CA ARG A 330 -8.96 -14.15 -2.98
C ARG A 330 -7.63 -14.57 -3.63
N GLY A 331 -7.67 -15.54 -4.55
CA GLY A 331 -6.48 -16.05 -5.25
C GLY A 331 -6.21 -15.44 -6.63
N VAL A 332 -7.15 -14.68 -7.21
CA VAL A 332 -7.05 -14.24 -8.62
C VAL A 332 -6.35 -12.88 -8.74
N TRP A 333 -6.52 -12.01 -7.74
CA TRP A 333 -5.92 -10.68 -7.73
C TRP A 333 -4.39 -10.66 -7.87
N PRO A 334 -3.62 -11.49 -7.12
CA PRO A 334 -2.17 -11.53 -7.32
C PRO A 334 -1.78 -11.89 -8.75
N ALA A 335 -2.52 -12.79 -9.40
CA ALA A 335 -2.27 -13.15 -10.79
C ALA A 335 -2.63 -12.04 -11.78
N ILE A 336 -3.69 -11.26 -11.51
CA ILE A 336 -4.07 -10.09 -12.32
C ILE A 336 -3.00 -9.01 -12.21
N VAL A 337 -2.61 -8.63 -10.99
CA VAL A 337 -1.57 -7.63 -10.72
C VAL A 337 -0.25 -8.05 -11.35
N PHE A 338 0.17 -9.30 -11.11
CA PHE A 338 1.42 -9.84 -11.66
C PHE A 338 1.44 -9.78 -13.18
N ARG A 339 0.39 -10.25 -13.86
CA ARG A 339 0.36 -10.28 -15.34
C ARG A 339 0.28 -8.88 -15.93
N LEU A 340 -0.44 -7.96 -15.31
CA LEU A 340 -0.44 -6.56 -15.73
C LEU A 340 0.94 -5.92 -15.53
N ALA A 341 1.59 -6.16 -14.38
CA ALA A 341 2.94 -5.68 -14.12
C ALA A 341 3.94 -6.21 -15.15
N CYS A 342 3.83 -7.49 -15.53
CA CYS A 342 4.65 -8.06 -16.61
C CYS A 342 4.48 -7.26 -17.92
N ALA A 343 3.26 -6.86 -18.28
CA ALA A 343 3.00 -6.08 -19.49
C ALA A 343 3.61 -4.66 -19.45
N GLU A 344 3.75 -4.06 -18.27
CA GLU A 344 4.33 -2.72 -18.08
C GLU A 344 5.88 -2.74 -18.06
N MET A 345 6.49 -3.90 -17.81
CA MET A 345 7.94 -4.03 -17.74
C MET A 345 8.59 -3.83 -19.12
N LYS A 346 9.44 -2.81 -19.23
CA LYS A 346 10.14 -2.43 -20.49
C LYS A 346 11.26 -3.38 -20.90
N GLN A 347 11.93 -4.01 -19.94
CA GLN A 347 13.05 -4.92 -20.17
C GLN A 347 12.71 -6.33 -19.69
N ARG A 348 13.49 -7.30 -20.15
CA ARG A 348 13.42 -8.68 -19.66
C ARG A 348 14.42 -8.85 -18.53
N PRO A 349 14.09 -9.55 -17.44
CA PRO A 349 15.08 -10.18 -16.59
C PRO A 349 15.97 -11.04 -17.50
N MET A 350 17.28 -10.83 -17.41
CA MET A 350 18.23 -11.67 -18.12
C MET A 350 18.28 -13.02 -17.41
N GLY A 351 17.52 -13.99 -17.91
CA GLY A 351 17.53 -15.37 -17.44
C GLY A 351 17.31 -16.29 -18.62
N CYS A 352 17.98 -17.44 -18.58
CA CYS A 352 17.85 -18.50 -19.57
C CYS A 352 16.87 -19.59 -19.09
N ASP A 353 15.97 -19.23 -18.16
CA ASP A 353 15.09 -20.10 -17.40
C ASP A 353 13.59 -19.95 -17.78
N ASP A 354 12.78 -20.89 -17.30
CA ASP A 354 11.32 -20.91 -17.52
C ASP A 354 10.61 -19.64 -17.02
N ALA A 355 11.16 -19.00 -15.99
CA ALA A 355 10.63 -17.75 -15.46
C ALA A 355 10.70 -16.62 -16.50
N SER A 356 11.84 -16.53 -17.21
CA SER A 356 12.06 -15.55 -18.27
C SER A 356 11.14 -15.79 -19.48
N GLN A 357 10.91 -17.06 -19.84
CA GLN A 357 9.95 -17.42 -20.90
C GLN A 357 8.50 -17.09 -20.52
N ASN A 358 8.11 -17.39 -19.28
CA ASN A 358 6.76 -17.10 -18.80
C ASN A 358 6.52 -15.58 -18.72
N LEU A 359 7.51 -14.80 -18.28
CA LEU A 359 7.41 -13.34 -18.29
C LEU A 359 7.23 -12.79 -19.72
N TYR A 360 8.03 -13.30 -20.67
CA TYR A 360 7.95 -12.89 -22.07
C TYR A 360 6.55 -13.11 -22.66
N ARG A 361 5.91 -14.23 -22.31
CA ARG A 361 4.53 -14.52 -22.74
C ARG A 361 3.55 -13.39 -22.38
N TRP A 362 3.72 -12.75 -21.23
CA TRP A 362 2.81 -11.69 -20.75
C TRP A 362 3.19 -10.31 -21.27
N GLN A 363 4.47 -10.10 -21.60
CA GLN A 363 4.97 -8.89 -22.28
C GLN A 363 4.60 -8.85 -23.77
N PHE A 364 4.39 -10.00 -24.39
CA PHE A 364 4.18 -10.09 -25.84
C PHE A 364 2.95 -9.29 -26.28
N ASP A 365 3.16 -8.37 -27.23
CA ASP A 365 2.09 -7.60 -27.84
C ASP A 365 1.28 -8.49 -28.79
N ARG A 366 -0.01 -8.69 -28.47
CA ARG A 366 -0.92 -9.49 -29.28
C ARG A 366 -1.31 -8.81 -30.58
N SER A 367 -1.09 -7.50 -30.70
CA SER A 367 -1.28 -6.76 -31.94
C SER A 367 -0.29 -7.21 -33.01
N LEU A 368 0.89 -7.72 -32.64
CA LEU A 368 1.93 -8.08 -33.59
C LEU A 368 1.85 -9.59 -33.93
N THR A 369 1.33 -9.91 -35.11
CA THR A 369 1.24 -11.29 -35.66
C THR A 369 1.99 -11.45 -36.99
N GLY A 370 3.09 -10.71 -37.18
CA GLY A 370 3.91 -10.77 -38.40
C GLY A 370 5.23 -11.53 -38.24
N GLY A 371 5.50 -12.49 -39.13
CA GLY A 371 6.84 -13.05 -39.38
C GLY A 371 7.65 -12.21 -40.38
N ALA A 372 8.86 -12.65 -40.72
CA ALA A 372 9.76 -11.98 -41.67
C ALA A 372 9.07 -11.74 -43.03
N GLY A 373 8.52 -10.54 -43.25
CA GLY A 373 7.85 -10.14 -44.50
C GLY A 373 6.59 -9.29 -44.36
N GLY A 374 6.06 -9.05 -43.15
CA GLY A 374 5.00 -8.06 -42.96
C GLY A 374 4.34 -8.09 -41.58
N GLU A 375 4.13 -6.91 -41.00
CA GLU A 375 3.36 -6.73 -39.77
C GLU A 375 1.88 -7.01 -40.05
N GLN A 376 1.37 -8.13 -39.54
CA GLN A 376 -0.07 -8.44 -39.57
C GLN A 376 -0.65 -8.18 -38.18
N TYR A 377 -1.75 -7.43 -38.11
CA TYR A 377 -2.46 -7.16 -36.86
C TYR A 377 -3.72 -8.01 -36.75
N ARG A 378 -3.78 -8.87 -35.72
CA ARG A 378 -4.94 -9.73 -35.45
C ARG A 378 -5.36 -9.65 -33.99
N VAL A 379 -5.95 -8.51 -33.62
CA VAL A 379 -6.54 -8.25 -32.30
C VAL A 379 -8.03 -7.99 -32.50
N SER A 380 -8.88 -8.48 -31.59
CA SER A 380 -10.32 -8.23 -31.69
C SER A 380 -10.61 -6.75 -31.45
N ASN A 381 -11.64 -6.17 -32.09
CA ASN A 381 -11.99 -4.76 -31.85
C ASN A 381 -12.24 -4.47 -30.37
N ARG A 382 -12.78 -5.45 -29.63
CA ARG A 382 -12.99 -5.35 -28.19
C ARG A 382 -11.67 -5.20 -27.44
N ASP A 383 -10.63 -5.93 -27.82
CA ASP A 383 -9.32 -5.86 -27.15
C ASP A 383 -8.58 -4.54 -27.42
N LEU A 384 -8.90 -3.87 -28.54
CA LEU A 384 -8.40 -2.52 -28.83
C LEU A 384 -8.96 -1.46 -27.87
N ASP A 385 -10.10 -1.72 -27.21
CA ASP A 385 -10.67 -0.85 -26.19
C ASP A 385 -9.96 -0.98 -24.82
N CYS A 386 -8.96 -1.84 -24.71
CA CYS A 386 -8.18 -2.01 -23.49
C CYS A 386 -7.36 -0.73 -23.19
N PRO A 387 -7.60 -0.03 -22.07
CA PRO A 387 -6.89 1.21 -21.74
C PRO A 387 -5.42 1.00 -21.36
N TRP A 388 -5.01 -0.26 -21.18
CA TRP A 388 -3.64 -0.65 -20.81
C TRP A 388 -2.85 -1.19 -22.00
N GLY A 389 -3.41 -1.13 -23.22
CA GLY A 389 -2.78 -1.60 -24.44
C GLY A 389 -3.02 -3.09 -24.73
N THR A 390 -2.28 -3.59 -25.72
CA THR A 390 -2.52 -4.88 -26.39
C THR A 390 -1.56 -6.00 -25.95
N ALA A 391 -0.70 -5.74 -24.97
CA ALA A 391 0.13 -6.76 -24.36
C ALA A 391 -0.73 -7.86 -23.71
N ALA A 392 -0.29 -9.12 -23.81
CA ALA A 392 -1.06 -10.27 -23.35
C ALA A 392 -1.45 -10.19 -21.86
N GLY A 393 -0.57 -9.67 -21.01
CA GLY A 393 -0.82 -9.45 -19.59
C GLY A 393 -1.89 -8.38 -19.33
N ALA A 394 -1.84 -7.27 -20.07
CA ALA A 394 -2.80 -6.18 -20.01
C ALA A 394 -4.21 -6.63 -20.43
N LEU A 395 -4.32 -7.31 -21.58
CA LEU A 395 -5.58 -7.86 -22.07
C LEU A 395 -6.18 -8.87 -21.09
N TYR A 396 -5.35 -9.78 -20.53
CA TYR A 396 -5.81 -10.73 -19.53
C TYR A 396 -6.42 -10.02 -18.31
N ALA A 397 -5.69 -9.05 -17.75
CA ALA A 397 -6.16 -8.29 -16.59
C ALA A 397 -7.47 -7.56 -16.90
N TRP A 398 -7.57 -6.94 -18.07
CA TRP A 398 -8.73 -6.16 -18.48
C TRP A 398 -9.98 -7.04 -18.65
N HIS A 399 -9.84 -8.21 -19.26
CA HIS A 399 -10.92 -9.20 -19.34
C HIS A 399 -11.40 -9.66 -17.97
N GLN A 400 -10.47 -9.96 -17.05
CA GLN A 400 -10.84 -10.35 -15.69
C GLN A 400 -11.63 -9.22 -15.01
N VAL A 401 -11.10 -7.99 -15.02
CA VAL A 401 -11.78 -6.84 -14.39
C VAL A 401 -13.17 -6.61 -14.97
N ASN A 402 -13.34 -6.68 -16.29
CA ASN A 402 -14.65 -6.49 -16.92
C ASN A 402 -15.66 -7.58 -16.54
N ASN A 403 -15.22 -8.84 -16.48
CA ASN A 403 -16.08 -9.94 -16.01
C ASN A 403 -16.51 -9.72 -14.54
N LEU A 404 -15.64 -9.14 -13.72
CA LEU A 404 -15.95 -8.79 -12.33
C LEU A 404 -16.92 -7.61 -12.21
N ARG A 405 -16.77 -6.57 -13.04
CA ARG A 405 -17.69 -5.42 -13.06
C ARG A 405 -19.10 -5.84 -13.44
N VAL A 406 -19.25 -6.67 -14.48
CA VAL A 406 -20.56 -7.22 -14.89
C VAL A 406 -21.21 -7.97 -13.73
N THR A 407 -20.44 -8.80 -13.02
CA THR A 407 -20.95 -9.57 -11.87
C THR A 407 -21.42 -8.67 -10.71
N ARG A 408 -20.78 -7.50 -10.51
CA ARG A 408 -21.18 -6.53 -9.47
C ARG A 408 -22.42 -5.72 -9.85
N ALA A 409 -22.59 -5.36 -11.12
CA ALA A 409 -23.75 -4.61 -11.60
C ALA A 409 -25.07 -5.39 -11.47
N PHE A 410 -25.02 -6.73 -11.49
CA PHE A 410 -26.17 -7.60 -11.22
C PHE A 410 -26.41 -7.88 -9.72
N SER A 411 -25.59 -7.32 -8.83
CA SER A 411 -25.70 -7.50 -7.37
C SER A 411 -25.95 -6.20 -6.60
N MET A 412 -26.03 -5.07 -7.29
CA MET A 412 -26.69 -3.86 -6.81
C MET A 412 -28.15 -3.90 -7.25
#